data_AF-A0A9P6SJT9-F1
#
_entry.id   AF-A0A9P6SJT9-F1
#
_cell.length_a   1.000
_cell.length_b   1.000
_cell.length_c   1.000
_cell.angle_alpha   90.00
_cell.angle_beta   90.00
_cell.angle_gamma   90.00
#
_symmetry.space_group_name_H-M   'P 1'
#
loop_
_entity.id
_entity.type
_entity.pdbx_description
1 polymer ?
#
loop_
_entity_poly.entity_id
_entity_poly.type
_entity_poly.pdbx_seq_one_letter_code
_entity_poly.pdbx_strand_id
1 'polypeptide(L)'
;MHISIPEPGDPGFWVSRGFRLTIERIPFDVDELIRTPLSNRPWQLYRVPADHIEPFDSDWKQISLAPGIHVAGKSYDTYRVAIDDSYLPWLSVSKFKFQPDINPLKPVDGEVSVYGERAATRNAIVRFHRDALKAISSRKGPELDCCYRNVAEVLHQVALEWAILKRDLNGTNCCQALNPKVKTKFTQLLLFITLNLVNVYNTPLVLNLLRKDEEELLHPLWDIYSDPSAYITNQIPNFSLKDELLDHLNAAEFHRLSLVRSLAEIAGAKIEVRQYKLDLDYTYSYNHNILGCILGISGSNPFGTFASQKMLDALSKSPVFSGDTIRKLDVVKLSAELMGSLPIGFPDGHLDLPFDVRSKLTYGQVQIIRTEMLNFYYDHRSLETPENDVLVLLTWNPIRHIIDEDLVEWTASVDGWRLYERLIKSIQVSQPKEQLVLTLAALLCYQRLFPPSTLDTNHPIKWSYQADFDAILNGERLSNARTVFEYMAISVLRVFCTVNGNQKMRTFLASIGGWISP
;
A
#
# COMPACT_ATOMS: atom_id res chain seq x y z
N MET A 1 42.87 -38.84 -31.39
CA MET A 1 42.86 -39.33 -32.79
C MET A 1 42.26 -38.19 -33.61
N HIS A 2 43.10 -37.45 -34.34
CA HIS A 2 42.68 -36.29 -35.11
C HIS A 2 41.99 -36.76 -36.40
N ILE A 3 40.75 -36.33 -36.61
CA ILE A 3 40.03 -36.56 -37.87
C ILE A 3 40.13 -35.27 -38.69
N SER A 4 40.83 -35.36 -39.80
CA SER A 4 40.99 -34.30 -40.80
C SER A 4 39.68 -34.11 -41.57
N ILE A 5 39.28 -32.86 -41.79
CA ILE A 5 38.19 -32.52 -42.72
C ILE A 5 38.76 -32.53 -44.14
N PRO A 6 38.21 -33.29 -45.10
CA PRO A 6 38.69 -33.25 -46.48
C PRO A 6 38.19 -31.99 -47.20
N GLU A 7 39.07 -31.39 -47.99
CA GLU A 7 38.79 -30.25 -48.87
C GLU A 7 37.88 -30.64 -50.05
N PRO A 8 37.11 -29.70 -50.63
CA PRO A 8 36.13 -29.98 -51.67
C PRO A 8 36.84 -30.20 -53.01
N GLY A 9 36.81 -31.44 -53.53
CA GLY A 9 37.36 -31.71 -54.86
C GLY A 9 37.34 -33.16 -55.37
N ASP A 10 37.13 -34.17 -54.53
CA ASP A 10 37.19 -35.57 -54.99
C ASP A 10 35.81 -36.15 -55.38
N PRO A 11 35.66 -36.75 -56.58
CA PRO A 11 34.41 -37.37 -57.02
C PRO A 11 34.28 -38.77 -56.40
N GLY A 12 33.85 -38.83 -55.15
CA GLY A 12 33.52 -40.06 -54.45
C GLY A 12 32.11 -40.56 -54.80
N PHE A 13 32.01 -41.85 -55.14
CA PHE A 13 30.77 -42.57 -55.41
C PHE A 13 29.73 -42.38 -54.30
N TRP A 14 28.56 -41.82 -54.64
CA TRP A 14 27.41 -41.75 -53.73
C TRP A 14 26.74 -43.13 -53.63
N VAL A 15 27.10 -43.88 -52.60
CA VAL A 15 26.29 -45.02 -52.16
C VAL A 15 25.14 -44.46 -51.33
N SER A 16 23.97 -44.28 -51.94
CA SER A 16 22.73 -43.97 -51.22
C SER A 16 22.27 -45.22 -50.45
N ARG A 17 22.82 -45.42 -49.24
CA ARG A 17 22.16 -46.30 -48.26
C ARG A 17 20.84 -45.63 -47.89
N GLY A 18 19.75 -46.16 -48.42
CA GLY A 18 18.40 -45.84 -47.96
C GLY A 18 18.28 -46.23 -46.48
N PHE A 19 18.52 -45.28 -45.59
CA PHE A 19 18.11 -45.41 -44.20
C PHE A 19 16.59 -45.30 -44.18
N ARG A 20 15.90 -46.44 -44.03
CA ARG A 20 14.57 -46.43 -43.42
C ARG A 20 14.79 -45.97 -41.98
N LEU A 21 14.53 -44.70 -41.72
CA LEU A 21 14.23 -44.21 -40.38
C LEU A 21 12.90 -44.85 -39.97
N THR A 22 12.95 -46.08 -39.49
CA THR A 22 11.95 -46.55 -38.54
C THR A 22 12.11 -45.67 -37.32
N ILE A 23 11.24 -44.67 -37.21
CA ILE A 23 11.03 -43.96 -35.95
C ILE A 23 10.42 -45.00 -35.01
N GLU A 24 11.29 -45.80 -34.39
CA GLU A 24 10.92 -46.56 -33.21
C GLU A 24 10.46 -45.51 -32.20
N ARG A 25 9.20 -45.61 -31.78
CA ARG A 25 8.66 -44.85 -30.66
C ARG A 25 9.60 -45.11 -29.49
N ILE A 26 10.40 -44.10 -29.13
CA ILE A 26 11.11 -44.09 -27.85
C ILE A 26 10.02 -44.36 -26.79
N PRO A 27 10.18 -45.40 -25.96
CA PRO A 27 9.18 -45.73 -24.95
C PRO A 27 8.91 -44.52 -24.08
N PHE A 28 7.62 -44.29 -23.82
CA PHE A 28 7.10 -43.30 -22.90
C PHE A 28 7.73 -43.50 -21.51
N ASP A 29 8.63 -42.60 -21.12
CA ASP A 29 9.24 -42.59 -19.79
C ASP A 29 8.81 -41.32 -19.02
N VAL A 30 7.79 -41.49 -18.17
CA VAL A 30 7.28 -40.42 -17.30
C VAL A 30 8.31 -40.02 -16.25
N ASP A 31 9.22 -40.94 -15.88
CA ASP A 31 10.24 -40.65 -14.87
C ASP A 31 11.27 -39.63 -15.40
N GLU A 32 11.53 -39.62 -16.71
CA GLU A 32 12.37 -38.59 -17.35
C GLU A 32 11.73 -37.21 -17.26
N LEU A 33 10.41 -37.12 -17.52
CA LEU A 33 9.66 -35.88 -17.42
C LEU A 33 9.63 -35.35 -15.98
N ILE A 34 9.37 -36.23 -15.00
CA ILE A 34 9.34 -35.86 -13.58
C ILE A 34 10.69 -35.32 -13.09
N ARG A 35 11.81 -35.82 -13.65
CA ARG A 35 13.16 -35.36 -13.31
C ARG A 35 13.56 -34.06 -14.01
N THR A 36 12.77 -33.57 -14.96
CA THR A 36 13.06 -32.32 -15.66
C THR A 36 12.95 -31.14 -14.69
N PRO A 37 14.03 -30.37 -14.48
CA PRO A 37 14.00 -29.22 -13.59
C PRO A 37 13.07 -28.15 -14.14
N LEU A 38 12.29 -27.52 -13.26
CA LEU A 38 11.39 -26.43 -13.63
C LEU A 38 12.18 -25.24 -14.16
N SER A 39 11.61 -24.57 -15.16
CA SER A 39 12.17 -23.34 -15.68
C SER A 39 11.87 -22.17 -14.74
N ASN A 40 12.67 -21.10 -14.81
CA ASN A 40 12.33 -19.81 -14.17
C ASN A 40 11.35 -18.98 -15.03
N ARG A 41 10.75 -19.58 -16.07
CA ARG A 41 9.82 -18.88 -16.96
C ARG A 41 8.40 -19.03 -16.43
N PRO A 42 7.51 -18.06 -16.69
CA PRO A 42 6.12 -18.16 -16.27
C PRO A 42 5.47 -19.38 -16.93
N TRP A 43 4.66 -20.09 -16.16
CA TRP A 43 3.85 -21.18 -16.68
C TRP A 43 2.82 -20.62 -17.68
N GLN A 44 2.31 -21.49 -18.55
CA GLN A 44 1.30 -21.13 -19.55
C GLN A 44 0.05 -21.97 -19.39
N LEU A 45 -1.11 -21.38 -19.66
CA LEU A 45 -2.40 -22.07 -19.61
C LEU A 45 -2.72 -22.70 -20.96
N TYR A 46 -3.18 -23.95 -20.91
CA TYR A 46 -3.60 -24.72 -22.07
C TYR A 46 -4.96 -25.38 -21.83
N ARG A 47 -5.67 -25.67 -22.92
CA ARG A 47 -6.86 -26.50 -22.97
C ARG A 47 -6.51 -27.88 -23.49
N VAL A 48 -6.95 -28.90 -22.77
CA VAL A 48 -6.76 -30.30 -23.11
C VAL A 48 -8.12 -30.97 -23.25
N PRO A 49 -8.43 -31.67 -24.34
CA PRO A 49 -9.70 -32.38 -24.49
C PRO A 49 -9.97 -33.39 -23.35
N ALA A 50 -11.20 -33.47 -22.88
CA ALA A 50 -11.58 -34.32 -21.75
C ALA A 50 -11.42 -35.81 -22.05
N ASP A 51 -11.70 -36.22 -23.29
CA ASP A 51 -11.48 -37.57 -23.81
C ASP A 51 -9.99 -37.99 -23.81
N HIS A 52 -9.07 -37.04 -23.69
CA HIS A 52 -7.66 -37.32 -23.51
C HIS A 52 -7.24 -37.47 -22.05
N ILE A 53 -7.97 -36.91 -21.07
CA ILE A 53 -7.62 -36.94 -19.63
C ILE A 53 -8.42 -37.99 -18.85
N GLU A 54 -9.72 -38.13 -19.14
CA GLU A 54 -10.65 -38.97 -18.36
C GLU A 54 -10.44 -40.49 -18.47
N PRO A 55 -9.93 -41.06 -19.58
CA PRO A 55 -9.71 -42.50 -19.65
C PRO A 55 -8.81 -43.02 -18.52
N PHE A 56 -9.13 -44.22 -18.01
CA PHE A 56 -8.40 -44.81 -16.87
C PHE A 56 -6.90 -45.00 -17.17
N ASP A 57 -6.59 -45.42 -18.40
CA ASP A 57 -5.23 -45.63 -18.91
C ASP A 57 -4.67 -44.39 -19.63
N SER A 58 -5.17 -43.19 -19.31
CA SER A 58 -4.70 -41.96 -19.93
C SER A 58 -3.27 -41.61 -19.50
N ASP A 59 -2.40 -41.38 -20.50
CA ASP A 59 -1.05 -40.83 -20.30
C ASP A 59 -1.09 -39.49 -19.56
N TRP A 60 -2.14 -38.68 -19.76
CA TRP A 60 -2.34 -37.40 -19.05
C TRP A 60 -2.45 -37.58 -17.54
N LYS A 61 -3.10 -38.67 -17.10
CA LYS A 61 -3.26 -38.96 -15.67
C LYS A 61 -1.91 -39.21 -15.02
N GLN A 62 -1.00 -39.90 -15.71
CA GLN A 62 0.36 -40.16 -15.21
C GLN A 62 1.21 -38.89 -15.18
N ILE A 63 1.22 -38.10 -16.27
CA ILE A 63 2.00 -36.86 -16.32
C ILE A 63 1.45 -35.74 -15.43
N SER A 64 0.16 -35.77 -15.05
CA SER A 64 -0.42 -34.79 -14.12
C SER A 64 0.24 -34.78 -12.74
N LEU A 65 0.94 -35.87 -12.39
CA LEU A 65 1.73 -36.00 -11.17
C LEU A 65 3.06 -35.23 -11.25
N ALA A 66 3.52 -34.88 -12.45
CA ALA A 66 4.78 -34.19 -12.63
C ALA A 66 4.74 -32.77 -12.03
N PRO A 67 5.88 -32.26 -11.51
CA PRO A 67 5.91 -30.98 -10.82
C PRO A 67 5.60 -29.82 -11.76
N GLY A 68 5.91 -29.91 -13.06
CA GLY A 68 5.65 -28.86 -14.06
C GLY A 68 4.26 -28.89 -14.72
N ILE A 69 3.32 -29.71 -14.23
CA ILE A 69 1.96 -29.82 -14.80
C ILE A 69 0.92 -29.63 -13.71
N HIS A 70 -0.03 -28.72 -13.88
CA HIS A 70 -1.15 -28.52 -12.96
C HIS A 70 -2.49 -28.60 -13.70
N VAL A 71 -3.28 -29.63 -13.41
CA VAL A 71 -4.65 -29.77 -13.96
C VAL A 71 -5.62 -29.07 -13.02
N ALA A 72 -6.18 -27.94 -13.45
CA ALA A 72 -6.95 -27.06 -12.57
C ALA A 72 -8.44 -27.44 -12.50
N GLY A 73 -9.10 -27.56 -13.65
CA GLY A 73 -10.53 -27.79 -13.71
C GLY A 73 -11.07 -28.09 -15.11
N LYS A 74 -12.26 -28.67 -15.15
CA LYS A 74 -12.98 -29.03 -16.37
C LYS A 74 -13.94 -27.91 -16.80
N SER A 75 -13.97 -27.63 -18.10
CA SER A 75 -14.87 -26.73 -18.79
C SER A 75 -15.47 -27.45 -19.99
N TYR A 76 -16.75 -27.83 -19.87
CA TYR A 76 -17.47 -28.55 -20.92
C TYR A 76 -16.73 -29.84 -21.35
N ASP A 77 -16.12 -29.86 -22.54
CA ASP A 77 -15.37 -30.96 -23.15
C ASP A 77 -13.85 -30.82 -23.03
N THR A 78 -13.34 -29.84 -22.27
CA THR A 78 -11.90 -29.60 -22.09
C THR A 78 -11.53 -29.42 -20.62
N TYR A 79 -10.26 -29.67 -20.29
CA TYR A 79 -9.63 -29.30 -19.03
C TYR A 79 -8.67 -28.15 -19.23
N ARG A 80 -8.59 -27.27 -18.24
CA ARG A 80 -7.54 -26.28 -18.13
C ARG A 80 -6.33 -26.89 -17.43
N VAL A 81 -5.18 -26.80 -18.10
CA VAL A 81 -3.90 -27.32 -17.60
C VAL A 81 -2.86 -26.21 -17.68
N ALA A 82 -2.24 -25.88 -16.56
CA ALA A 82 -1.07 -25.01 -16.52
C ALA A 82 0.19 -25.86 -16.68
N ILE A 83 1.10 -25.45 -17.56
CA ILE A 83 2.29 -26.22 -17.93
C ILE A 83 3.53 -25.31 -17.83
N ASP A 84 4.57 -25.81 -17.18
CA ASP A 84 5.89 -25.16 -17.15
C ASP A 84 6.55 -25.21 -18.54
N ASP A 85 7.21 -24.12 -18.94
CA ASP A 85 7.81 -23.98 -20.28
C ASP A 85 8.82 -25.10 -20.59
N SER A 86 9.52 -25.64 -19.58
CA SER A 86 10.49 -26.73 -19.77
C SER A 86 9.86 -28.06 -20.21
N TYR A 87 8.55 -28.22 -20.02
CA TYR A 87 7.82 -29.46 -20.34
C TYR A 87 7.25 -29.43 -21.77
N LEU A 88 7.15 -28.25 -22.39
CA LEU A 88 6.56 -28.07 -23.71
C LEU A 88 7.29 -28.83 -24.83
N PRO A 89 8.64 -28.83 -24.91
CA PRO A 89 9.33 -29.58 -25.96
C PRO A 89 9.00 -31.06 -25.91
N TRP A 90 8.96 -31.64 -24.71
CA TRP A 90 8.64 -33.04 -24.49
C TRP A 90 7.20 -33.36 -24.87
N LEU A 91 6.23 -32.55 -24.39
CA LEU A 91 4.81 -32.74 -24.70
C LEU A 91 4.51 -32.62 -26.19
N SER A 92 5.22 -31.73 -26.90
CA SER A 92 5.05 -31.52 -28.34
C SER A 92 5.50 -32.72 -29.17
N VAL A 93 6.59 -33.38 -28.78
CA VAL A 93 7.12 -34.56 -29.48
C VAL A 93 6.27 -35.81 -29.20
N SER A 94 5.69 -35.90 -28.00
CA SER A 94 4.90 -37.05 -27.53
C SER A 94 3.45 -37.10 -28.07
N LYS A 95 3.08 -36.23 -29.02
CA LYS A 95 1.75 -36.16 -29.68
C LYS A 95 0.58 -35.90 -28.73
N PHE A 96 0.82 -35.28 -27.57
CA PHE A 96 -0.26 -34.81 -26.72
C PHE A 96 -1.06 -33.72 -27.45
N LYS A 97 -2.39 -33.77 -27.37
CA LYS A 97 -3.25 -32.71 -27.91
C LYS A 97 -3.55 -31.70 -26.82
N PHE A 98 -3.07 -30.48 -27.01
CA PHE A 98 -3.36 -29.33 -26.16
C PHE A 98 -3.28 -28.05 -26.98
N GLN A 99 -4.00 -27.02 -26.57
CA GLN A 99 -4.05 -25.72 -27.26
C GLN A 99 -3.87 -24.58 -26.26
N PRO A 100 -3.14 -23.50 -26.60
CA PRO A 100 -3.01 -22.35 -25.69
C PRO A 100 -4.37 -21.77 -25.29
N ASP A 101 -4.58 -21.54 -23.99
CA ASP A 101 -5.77 -20.84 -23.46
C ASP A 101 -5.49 -19.34 -23.40
N ILE A 102 -5.53 -18.68 -24.56
CA ILE A 102 -5.13 -17.28 -24.74
C ILE A 102 -6.00 -16.31 -23.91
N ASN A 103 -7.26 -16.65 -23.67
CA ASN A 103 -8.16 -15.86 -22.85
C ASN A 103 -9.09 -16.76 -22.02
N PRO A 104 -8.67 -17.13 -20.79
CA PRO A 104 -9.40 -18.06 -19.94
C PRO A 104 -10.64 -17.43 -19.28
N LEU A 105 -10.80 -16.11 -19.36
CA LEU A 105 -11.95 -15.36 -18.87
C LEU A 105 -13.10 -15.33 -19.88
N LYS A 106 -12.82 -15.57 -21.17
CA LYS A 106 -13.85 -15.66 -22.20
C LYS A 106 -14.53 -17.04 -22.19
N PRO A 107 -15.86 -17.09 -22.33
CA PRO A 107 -16.58 -18.34 -22.46
C PRO A 107 -16.23 -19.03 -23.78
N VAL A 108 -16.44 -20.34 -23.83
CA VAL A 108 -16.37 -21.09 -25.09
C VAL A 108 -17.69 -20.97 -25.85
N ASP A 109 -17.65 -21.03 -27.18
CA ASP A 109 -18.84 -20.86 -28.04
C ASP A 109 -19.98 -21.84 -27.66
N GLY A 110 -19.63 -23.06 -27.26
CA GLY A 110 -20.58 -24.04 -26.74
C GLY A 110 -21.34 -23.54 -25.49
N GLU A 111 -20.67 -22.86 -24.57
CA GLU A 111 -21.33 -22.29 -23.38
C GLU A 111 -22.22 -21.09 -23.74
N VAL A 112 -21.79 -20.25 -24.68
CA VAL A 112 -22.58 -19.12 -25.17
C VAL A 112 -23.88 -19.61 -25.82
N SER A 113 -23.81 -20.70 -26.59
CA SER A 113 -24.99 -21.28 -27.25
C SER A 113 -26.02 -21.84 -26.27
N VAL A 114 -25.59 -22.33 -25.10
CA VAL A 114 -26.46 -22.97 -24.10
C VAL A 114 -27.02 -21.95 -23.11
N TYR A 115 -26.18 -21.03 -22.62
CA TYR A 115 -26.53 -20.14 -21.50
C TYR A 115 -26.76 -18.68 -21.92
N GLY A 116 -26.43 -18.32 -23.16
CA GLY A 116 -26.32 -16.94 -23.61
C GLY A 116 -25.04 -16.27 -23.12
N GLU A 117 -24.60 -15.24 -23.84
CA GLU A 117 -23.28 -14.60 -23.68
C GLU A 117 -23.01 -14.11 -22.25
N ARG A 118 -23.99 -13.42 -21.63
CA ARG A 118 -23.83 -12.83 -20.30
C ARG A 118 -23.64 -13.89 -19.20
N ALA A 119 -24.44 -14.95 -19.22
CA ALA A 119 -24.34 -16.03 -18.23
C ALA A 119 -23.10 -16.90 -18.47
N ALA A 120 -22.78 -17.17 -19.74
CA ALA A 120 -21.57 -17.90 -20.12
C ALA A 120 -20.30 -17.16 -19.65
N THR A 121 -20.21 -15.84 -19.88
CA THR A 121 -19.08 -15.02 -19.43
C THR A 121 -18.91 -15.05 -17.91
N ARG A 122 -20.00 -14.89 -17.16
CA ARG A 122 -19.97 -15.00 -15.70
C ARG A 122 -19.46 -16.37 -15.24
N ASN A 123 -19.93 -17.45 -15.87
CA ASN A 123 -19.49 -18.81 -15.55
C ASN A 123 -18.00 -19.02 -15.86
N ALA A 124 -17.50 -18.46 -16.97
CA ALA A 124 -16.10 -18.52 -17.33
C ALA A 124 -15.19 -17.82 -16.30
N ILE A 125 -15.58 -16.63 -15.84
CA ILE A 125 -14.87 -15.88 -14.79
C ILE A 125 -14.87 -16.67 -13.48
N VAL A 126 -16.04 -17.13 -13.02
CA VAL A 126 -16.14 -17.93 -11.77
C VAL A 126 -15.27 -19.19 -11.84
N ARG A 127 -15.25 -19.85 -13.00
CA ARG A 127 -14.41 -21.02 -13.23
C ARG A 127 -12.92 -20.67 -13.23
N PHE A 128 -12.52 -19.59 -13.89
CA PHE A 128 -11.14 -19.10 -13.86
C PHE A 128 -10.67 -18.87 -12.41
N HIS A 129 -11.46 -18.18 -11.59
CA HIS A 129 -11.12 -17.95 -10.18
C HIS A 129 -11.01 -19.25 -9.40
N ARG A 130 -11.97 -20.17 -9.58
CA ARG A 130 -11.92 -21.50 -8.93
C ARG A 130 -10.65 -22.26 -9.31
N ASP A 131 -10.27 -22.24 -10.57
CA ASP A 131 -9.08 -22.91 -11.10
C ASP A 131 -7.80 -22.26 -10.55
N ALA A 132 -7.73 -20.93 -10.57
CA ALA A 132 -6.61 -20.16 -10.04
C ALA A 132 -6.40 -20.41 -8.55
N LEU A 133 -7.46 -20.51 -7.77
CA LEU A 133 -7.37 -20.75 -6.33
C LEU A 133 -6.95 -22.16 -5.99
N LYS A 134 -7.39 -23.15 -6.78
CA LYS A 134 -6.84 -24.50 -6.69
C LYS A 134 -5.35 -24.50 -7.01
N ALA A 135 -4.93 -23.75 -8.02
CA ALA A 135 -3.53 -23.62 -8.40
C ALA A 135 -2.70 -22.98 -7.28
N ILE A 136 -3.12 -21.83 -6.75
CA ILE A 136 -2.50 -21.13 -5.61
C ILE A 136 -2.42 -22.07 -4.40
N SER A 137 -3.51 -22.79 -4.09
CA SER A 137 -3.58 -23.74 -2.98
C SER A 137 -2.72 -24.99 -3.20
N SER A 138 -2.42 -25.36 -4.45
CA SER A 138 -1.63 -26.55 -4.80
C SER A 138 -0.14 -26.39 -4.54
N ARG A 139 0.36 -25.15 -4.39
CA ARG A 139 1.75 -24.83 -4.02
C ARG A 139 2.82 -25.42 -4.95
N LYS A 140 2.49 -25.67 -6.23
CA LYS A 140 3.47 -26.23 -7.19
C LYS A 140 4.60 -25.26 -7.56
N GLY A 141 4.49 -23.97 -7.24
CA GLY A 141 5.57 -22.97 -7.36
C GLY A 141 5.03 -21.54 -7.53
N PRO A 142 5.83 -20.50 -7.21
CA PRO A 142 5.43 -19.10 -7.42
C PRO A 142 5.19 -18.76 -8.90
N GLU A 143 5.84 -19.47 -9.83
CA GLU A 143 5.66 -19.29 -11.27
C GLU A 143 4.23 -19.67 -11.74
N LEU A 144 3.57 -20.59 -11.03
CA LEU A 144 2.17 -20.94 -11.25
C LEU A 144 1.23 -19.81 -10.80
N ASP A 145 1.53 -19.14 -9.68
CA ASP A 145 0.77 -17.95 -9.27
C ASP A 145 0.92 -16.83 -10.30
N CYS A 146 2.15 -16.59 -10.76
CA CYS A 146 2.44 -15.62 -11.82
C CYS A 146 1.66 -15.89 -13.11
N CYS A 147 1.47 -17.16 -13.47
CA CYS A 147 0.67 -17.53 -14.64
C CYS A 147 -0.77 -17.01 -14.53
N TYR A 148 -1.44 -17.26 -13.40
CA TYR A 148 -2.82 -16.78 -13.21
C TYR A 148 -2.89 -15.26 -13.03
N ARG A 149 -1.91 -14.64 -12.35
CA ARG A 149 -1.81 -13.18 -12.22
C ARG A 149 -1.72 -12.46 -13.57
N ASN A 150 -0.85 -12.96 -14.46
CA ASN A 150 -0.59 -12.32 -15.76
C ASN A 150 -1.80 -12.36 -16.69
N VAL A 151 -2.71 -13.31 -16.47
CA VAL A 151 -3.89 -13.51 -17.31
C VAL A 151 -5.15 -12.88 -16.70
N ALA A 152 -5.15 -12.64 -15.39
CA ALA A 152 -6.23 -11.94 -14.71
C ALA A 152 -6.23 -10.44 -15.06
N GLU A 153 -7.39 -9.94 -15.48
CA GLU A 153 -7.66 -8.50 -15.50
C GLU A 153 -7.60 -7.90 -14.09
N VAL A 154 -7.37 -6.59 -13.97
CA VAL A 154 -7.19 -5.88 -12.68
C VAL A 154 -8.30 -6.23 -11.67
N LEU A 155 -9.54 -6.32 -12.14
CA LEU A 155 -10.72 -6.70 -11.35
C LEU A 155 -10.65 -8.06 -10.68
N HIS A 156 -9.89 -8.96 -11.27
CA HIS A 156 -9.78 -10.34 -10.85
C HIS A 156 -8.48 -10.56 -10.06
N GLN A 157 -7.51 -9.67 -10.19
CA GLN A 157 -6.25 -9.76 -9.46
C GLN A 157 -6.45 -9.64 -7.95
N VAL A 158 -7.33 -8.74 -7.45
CA VAL A 158 -7.57 -8.57 -6.01
C VAL A 158 -7.89 -9.90 -5.30
N ALA A 159 -8.80 -10.69 -5.87
CA ALA A 159 -9.18 -11.99 -5.30
C ALA A 159 -8.01 -12.99 -5.28
N LEU A 160 -7.20 -13.01 -6.34
CA LEU A 160 -6.01 -13.85 -6.40
C LEU A 160 -4.98 -13.42 -5.36
N GLU A 161 -4.78 -12.12 -5.19
CA GLU A 161 -3.82 -11.58 -4.24
C GLU A 161 -4.16 -11.87 -2.79
N TRP A 162 -5.44 -11.79 -2.44
CA TRP A 162 -5.94 -12.20 -1.13
C TRP A 162 -5.74 -13.70 -0.88
N ALA A 163 -5.96 -14.53 -1.90
CA ALA A 163 -5.74 -15.96 -1.78
C ALA A 163 -4.26 -16.34 -1.62
N ILE A 164 -3.38 -15.65 -2.33
CA ILE A 164 -1.93 -15.79 -2.18
C ILE A 164 -1.51 -15.38 -0.77
N LEU A 165 -1.97 -14.22 -0.29
CA LEU A 165 -1.72 -13.77 1.08
C LEU A 165 -2.24 -14.78 2.12
N LYS A 166 -3.45 -15.32 1.94
CA LYS A 166 -4.05 -16.35 2.81
C LYS A 166 -3.20 -17.62 2.82
N ARG A 167 -2.72 -18.08 1.67
CA ARG A 167 -1.84 -19.24 1.56
C ARG A 167 -0.53 -18.99 2.29
N ASP A 168 0.10 -17.85 2.02
CA ASP A 168 1.39 -17.47 2.58
C ASP A 168 1.28 -17.39 4.11
N LEU A 169 0.20 -16.80 4.64
CA LEU A 169 -0.05 -16.72 6.08
C LEU A 169 -0.44 -18.06 6.74
N ASN A 170 -1.15 -18.96 6.03
CA ASN A 170 -1.63 -20.21 6.61
C ASN A 170 -0.62 -21.37 6.61
N GLY A 171 0.51 -21.27 5.90
CA GLY A 171 1.73 -22.04 6.22
C GLY A 171 1.64 -23.57 6.33
N THR A 172 0.57 -24.24 5.88
CA THR A 172 0.40 -25.70 6.06
C THR A 172 1.10 -26.56 4.98
N ASN A 173 2.30 -27.02 5.32
CA ASN A 173 3.08 -28.15 4.77
C ASN A 173 3.68 -28.09 3.34
N CYS A 174 4.85 -28.74 3.29
CA CYS A 174 5.77 -29.04 2.19
C CYS A 174 6.64 -27.87 1.68
N CYS A 175 7.88 -27.86 2.19
CA CYS A 175 9.08 -27.15 1.72
C CYS A 175 9.32 -25.71 2.20
N GLN A 176 8.32 -24.88 2.50
CA GLN A 176 8.51 -23.56 3.13
C GLN A 176 7.29 -23.18 3.99
N ALA A 177 6.97 -23.97 5.02
CA ALA A 177 5.93 -23.61 5.97
C ALA A 177 6.28 -22.25 6.61
N LEU A 178 5.36 -21.28 6.53
CA LEU A 178 5.48 -20.07 7.32
C LEU A 178 5.59 -20.50 8.78
N ASN A 179 6.64 -20.03 9.45
CA ASN A 179 6.89 -20.34 10.85
C ASN A 179 5.61 -19.99 11.66
N PRO A 180 4.99 -20.92 12.42
CA PRO A 180 3.80 -20.61 13.22
C PRO A 180 3.95 -19.35 14.07
N LYS A 181 5.19 -19.02 14.47
CA LYS A 181 5.54 -17.77 15.15
C LYS A 181 5.20 -16.51 14.35
N VAL A 182 5.30 -16.54 13.02
CA VAL A 182 4.93 -15.42 12.12
C VAL A 182 3.42 -15.23 12.12
N LYS A 183 2.63 -16.32 12.00
CA LYS A 183 1.16 -16.24 12.11
C LYS A 183 0.74 -15.65 13.45
N THR A 184 1.31 -16.15 14.55
CA THR A 184 1.04 -15.62 15.89
C THR A 184 1.48 -14.17 16.05
N LYS A 185 2.68 -13.81 15.58
CA LYS A 185 3.16 -12.42 15.64
C LYS A 185 2.24 -11.52 14.80
N PHE A 186 1.84 -11.93 13.60
CA PHE A 186 0.90 -11.18 12.76
C PHE A 186 -0.42 -10.92 13.49
N THR A 187 -1.04 -11.95 14.09
CA THR A 187 -2.28 -11.81 14.86
C THR A 187 -2.10 -10.90 16.07
N GLN A 188 -0.97 -11.01 16.78
CA GLN A 188 -0.64 -10.12 17.90
C GLN A 188 -0.53 -8.66 17.46
N LEU A 189 0.18 -8.39 16.36
CA LEU A 189 0.32 -7.04 15.82
C LEU A 189 -1.02 -6.48 15.36
N LEU A 190 -1.83 -7.29 14.66
CA LEU A 190 -3.17 -6.89 14.22
C LEU A 190 -4.05 -6.54 15.43
N LEU A 191 -4.11 -7.40 16.45
CA LEU A 191 -4.87 -7.14 17.67
C LEU A 191 -4.38 -5.88 18.41
N PHE A 192 -3.06 -5.69 18.52
CA PHE A 192 -2.48 -4.49 19.12
C PHE A 192 -2.90 -3.22 18.36
N ILE A 193 -2.83 -3.24 17.03
CA ILE A 193 -3.25 -2.12 16.18
C ILE A 193 -4.73 -1.83 16.35
N THR A 194 -5.57 -2.86 16.36
CA THR A 194 -7.02 -2.72 16.56
C THR A 194 -7.34 -2.11 17.93
N LEU A 195 -6.66 -2.53 18.99
CA LEU A 195 -6.89 -1.96 20.33
C LEU A 195 -6.41 -0.52 20.47
N ASN A 196 -5.48 -0.06 19.63
CA ASN A 196 -5.09 1.37 19.59
C ASN A 196 -6.26 2.28 19.17
N LEU A 197 -7.29 1.76 18.49
CA LEU A 197 -8.46 2.55 18.07
C LEU A 197 -9.42 2.91 19.20
N VAL A 198 -9.26 2.30 20.40
CA VAL A 198 -10.22 2.44 21.50
C VAL A 198 -9.58 2.97 22.78
N ASN A 199 -10.30 3.86 23.48
CA ASN A 199 -9.88 4.40 24.79
C ASN A 199 -10.34 3.57 25.98
N VAL A 200 -11.32 2.67 25.75
CA VAL A 200 -11.97 1.88 26.80
C VAL A 200 -11.96 0.41 26.42
N TYR A 201 -11.12 -0.37 27.09
CA TYR A 201 -10.94 -1.80 26.81
C TYR A 201 -12.00 -2.72 27.44
N ASN A 202 -12.88 -2.18 28.29
CA ASN A 202 -13.92 -2.94 28.99
C ASN A 202 -15.28 -2.91 28.27
N THR A 203 -15.33 -2.45 27.01
CA THR A 203 -16.56 -2.48 26.22
C THR A 203 -16.89 -3.92 25.81
N PRO A 204 -18.17 -4.29 25.63
CA PRO A 204 -18.56 -5.63 25.22
C PRO A 204 -17.87 -6.10 23.93
N LEU A 205 -17.70 -5.18 22.98
CA LEU A 205 -17.06 -5.44 21.69
C LEU A 205 -15.57 -5.79 21.84
N VAL A 206 -14.82 -5.03 22.65
CA VAL A 206 -13.40 -5.31 22.93
C VAL A 206 -13.25 -6.59 23.76
N LEU A 207 -14.09 -6.79 24.77
CA LEU A 207 -14.05 -8.01 25.59
C LEU A 207 -14.36 -9.27 24.77
N ASN A 208 -15.28 -9.17 23.81
CA ASN A 208 -15.55 -10.26 22.88
C ASN A 208 -14.35 -10.53 21.97
N LEU A 209 -13.72 -9.47 21.44
CA LEU A 209 -12.51 -9.60 20.61
C LEU A 209 -11.37 -10.28 21.37
N LEU A 210 -11.13 -9.87 22.62
CA LEU A 210 -10.05 -10.41 23.46
C LEU A 210 -10.26 -11.87 23.84
N ARG A 211 -11.47 -12.41 23.79
CA ARG A 211 -11.73 -13.83 24.10
C ARG A 211 -11.40 -14.77 22.95
N LYS A 212 -11.29 -14.24 21.73
CA LYS A 212 -11.08 -15.04 20.53
C LYS A 212 -9.68 -15.63 20.48
N ASP A 213 -9.59 -16.86 19.98
CA ASP A 213 -8.31 -17.50 19.68
C ASP A 213 -7.69 -16.98 18.36
N GLU A 214 -6.51 -17.48 18.01
CA GLU A 214 -5.80 -17.07 16.80
C GLU A 214 -6.60 -17.34 15.51
N GLU A 215 -7.31 -18.47 15.42
CA GLU A 215 -8.09 -18.82 14.23
C GLU A 215 -9.37 -17.99 14.13
N GLU A 216 -10.06 -17.78 15.26
CA GLU A 216 -11.26 -16.94 15.33
C GLU A 216 -10.98 -15.46 15.02
N LEU A 217 -9.78 -14.96 15.37
CA LEU A 217 -9.34 -13.60 15.03
C LEU A 217 -8.99 -13.46 13.56
N LEU A 218 -8.43 -14.50 12.94
CA LEU A 218 -8.06 -14.46 11.52
C LEU A 218 -9.20 -14.87 10.60
N HIS A 219 -10.26 -15.51 11.12
CA HIS A 219 -11.44 -15.91 10.36
C HIS A 219 -12.03 -14.78 9.51
N PRO A 220 -12.24 -13.55 10.01
CA PRO A 220 -12.75 -12.45 9.19
C PRO A 220 -11.84 -12.10 8.02
N LEU A 221 -10.51 -12.22 8.18
CA LEU A 221 -9.55 -12.00 7.09
C LEU A 221 -9.69 -13.06 6.00
N TRP A 222 -10.01 -14.30 6.40
CA TRP A 222 -10.15 -15.43 5.49
C TRP A 222 -11.49 -15.48 4.79
N ASP A 223 -12.56 -15.15 5.51
CA ASP A 223 -13.95 -15.23 5.04
C ASP A 223 -14.24 -14.32 3.87
N ILE A 224 -13.66 -13.11 3.86
CA ILE A 224 -13.91 -12.11 2.81
C ILE A 224 -13.62 -12.69 1.40
N TYR A 225 -12.76 -13.72 1.31
CA TYR A 225 -12.33 -14.35 0.05
C TYR A 225 -12.38 -15.89 0.08
N SER A 226 -13.04 -16.50 1.07
CA SER A 226 -13.21 -17.96 1.13
C SER A 226 -14.15 -18.50 0.05
N ASP A 227 -15.11 -17.70 -0.41
CA ASP A 227 -15.97 -18.01 -1.55
C ASP A 227 -15.82 -16.96 -2.68
N PRO A 228 -15.02 -17.28 -3.71
CA PRO A 228 -14.81 -16.41 -4.87
C PRO A 228 -16.09 -16.17 -5.65
N SER A 229 -17.01 -17.14 -5.63
CA SER A 229 -18.30 -17.00 -6.31
C SER A 229 -19.18 -15.97 -5.61
N ALA A 230 -19.11 -15.90 -4.27
CA ALA A 230 -19.74 -14.84 -3.50
C ALA A 230 -19.04 -13.49 -3.71
N TYR A 231 -17.70 -13.44 -3.75
CA TYR A 231 -16.95 -12.20 -4.03
C TYR A 231 -17.32 -11.59 -5.40
N ILE A 232 -17.24 -12.40 -6.47
CA ILE A 232 -17.60 -11.97 -7.84
C ILE A 232 -19.08 -11.58 -7.93
N THR A 233 -19.96 -12.28 -7.22
CA THR A 233 -21.40 -12.02 -7.26
C THR A 233 -21.81 -10.79 -6.45
N ASN A 234 -21.14 -10.53 -5.32
CA ASN A 234 -21.53 -9.49 -4.36
C ASN A 234 -20.75 -8.18 -4.56
N GLN A 235 -19.49 -8.23 -5.01
CA GLN A 235 -18.64 -7.04 -5.20
C GLN A 235 -18.50 -6.57 -6.65
N ILE A 236 -18.92 -7.36 -7.64
CA ILE A 236 -19.05 -6.92 -9.03
C ILE A 236 -20.55 -6.82 -9.37
N PRO A 237 -21.34 -5.95 -8.70
CA PRO A 237 -22.75 -5.82 -8.98
C PRO A 237 -22.92 -5.12 -10.32
N ASN A 238 -23.21 -5.93 -11.35
CA ASN A 238 -23.35 -5.55 -12.74
C ASN A 238 -22.04 -5.12 -13.42
N PHE A 239 -21.70 -5.82 -14.51
CA PHE A 239 -20.83 -5.37 -15.62
C PHE A 239 -21.30 -4.05 -16.30
N SER A 240 -22.15 -3.27 -15.64
CA SER A 240 -22.72 -2.00 -16.09
C SER A 240 -22.31 -0.83 -15.18
N LEU A 241 -21.57 -1.07 -14.09
CA LEU A 241 -20.91 0.01 -13.37
C LEU A 241 -19.92 0.69 -14.30
N LYS A 242 -19.89 2.04 -14.26
CA LYS A 242 -18.89 2.81 -15.01
C LYS A 242 -17.50 2.38 -14.54
N ASP A 243 -16.59 2.16 -15.50
CA ASP A 243 -15.23 1.68 -15.29
C ASP A 243 -14.51 2.45 -14.15
N GLU A 244 -14.72 3.76 -14.05
CA GLU A 244 -14.12 4.63 -13.01
C GLU A 244 -14.44 4.22 -11.57
N LEU A 245 -15.69 3.89 -11.24
CA LEU A 245 -16.06 3.51 -9.85
C LEU A 245 -15.38 2.19 -9.46
N LEU A 246 -15.27 1.30 -10.43
CA LEU A 246 -14.74 -0.04 -10.27
C LEU A 246 -13.22 0.00 -10.08
N ASP A 247 -12.54 0.90 -10.80
CA ASP A 247 -11.11 1.17 -10.62
C ASP A 247 -10.82 1.72 -9.21
N HIS A 248 -11.64 2.65 -8.70
CA HIS A 248 -11.49 3.16 -7.33
C HIS A 248 -11.68 2.07 -6.26
N LEU A 249 -12.66 1.19 -6.42
CA LEU A 249 -12.88 0.07 -5.49
C LEU A 249 -11.71 -0.92 -5.50
N ASN A 250 -11.17 -1.24 -6.68
CA ASN A 250 -9.97 -2.09 -6.77
C ASN A 250 -8.77 -1.42 -6.11
N ALA A 251 -8.54 -0.13 -6.35
CA ALA A 251 -7.43 0.62 -5.77
C ALA A 251 -7.50 0.59 -4.23
N ALA A 252 -8.68 0.79 -3.66
CA ALA A 252 -8.91 0.71 -2.22
C ALA A 252 -8.59 -0.68 -1.65
N GLU A 253 -9.03 -1.75 -2.33
CA GLU A 253 -8.75 -3.12 -1.90
C GLU A 253 -7.26 -3.50 -2.06
N PHE A 254 -6.59 -3.05 -3.13
CA PHE A 254 -5.15 -3.20 -3.27
C PHE A 254 -4.37 -2.45 -2.20
N HIS A 255 -4.82 -1.24 -1.83
CA HIS A 255 -4.23 -0.49 -0.74
C HIS A 255 -4.38 -1.24 0.59
N ARG A 256 -5.60 -1.73 0.90
CA ARG A 256 -5.85 -2.56 2.08
C ARG A 256 -4.95 -3.79 2.13
N LEU A 257 -4.85 -4.52 1.02
CA LEU A 257 -4.02 -5.70 0.91
C LEU A 257 -2.52 -5.38 1.03
N SER A 258 -2.08 -4.21 0.56
CA SER A 258 -0.71 -3.72 0.76
C SER A 258 -0.42 -3.49 2.25
N LEU A 259 -1.34 -2.86 3.00
CA LEU A 259 -1.19 -2.67 4.45
C LEU A 259 -1.08 -3.99 5.20
N VAL A 260 -1.93 -4.98 4.86
CA VAL A 260 -1.91 -6.30 5.51
C VAL A 260 -0.61 -7.05 5.19
N ARG A 261 -0.10 -6.93 3.96
CA ARG A 261 1.20 -7.50 3.60
C ARG A 261 2.34 -6.87 4.36
N SER A 262 2.41 -5.55 4.42
CA SER A 262 3.42 -4.87 5.23
C SER A 262 3.38 -5.32 6.69
N LEU A 263 2.18 -5.50 7.26
CA LEU A 263 2.02 -6.04 8.61
C LEU A 263 2.57 -7.47 8.75
N ALA A 264 2.32 -8.32 7.74
CA ALA A 264 2.83 -9.68 7.69
C ALA A 264 4.35 -9.73 7.51
N GLU A 265 4.96 -8.83 6.75
CA GLU A 265 6.42 -8.69 6.65
C GLU A 265 7.06 -8.30 7.98
N ILE A 266 6.46 -7.35 8.70
CA ILE A 266 6.90 -6.96 10.06
C ILE A 266 6.78 -8.16 11.02
N ALA A 267 5.79 -9.03 10.82
CA ALA A 267 5.67 -10.29 11.55
C ALA A 267 6.74 -11.33 11.17
N GLY A 268 7.49 -11.12 10.08
CA GLY A 268 8.57 -11.98 9.59
C GLY A 268 8.18 -12.87 8.41
N ALA A 269 7.04 -12.61 7.75
CA ALA A 269 6.68 -13.30 6.53
C ALA A 269 7.61 -12.90 5.38
N LYS A 270 7.97 -13.86 4.53
CA LYS A 270 8.65 -13.58 3.26
C LYS A 270 7.58 -13.36 2.20
N ILE A 271 7.29 -12.09 1.88
CA ILE A 271 6.27 -11.72 0.89
C ILE A 271 6.99 -11.23 -0.37
N GLU A 272 6.45 -11.56 -1.54
CA GLU A 272 7.02 -11.12 -2.82
C GLU A 272 6.89 -9.60 -3.00
N VAL A 273 8.03 -8.91 -3.16
CA VAL A 273 8.21 -7.44 -3.33
C VAL A 273 7.46 -6.84 -4.54
N ARG A 274 6.80 -7.63 -5.40
CA ARG A 274 6.20 -7.13 -6.65
C ARG A 274 4.89 -6.37 -6.49
N GLN A 275 4.39 -6.17 -5.27
CA GLN A 275 2.96 -5.87 -5.04
C GLN A 275 2.72 -4.65 -4.16
N TYR A 276 3.68 -3.73 -4.10
CA TYR A 276 3.69 -2.60 -3.17
C TYR A 276 3.45 -1.33 -3.96
N LYS A 277 2.23 -0.85 -3.90
CA LYS A 277 2.05 0.60 -3.95
C LYS A 277 0.96 0.95 -2.95
N LEU A 278 1.40 1.35 -1.76
CA LEU A 278 0.52 2.08 -0.86
C LEU A 278 0.04 3.30 -1.63
N ASP A 279 -1.26 3.35 -1.83
CA ASP A 279 -1.90 4.57 -2.30
C ASP A 279 -1.62 5.70 -1.31
N LEU A 280 -1.03 6.78 -1.84
CA LEU A 280 -0.55 7.93 -1.08
C LEU A 280 -1.69 8.86 -0.67
N ASP A 281 -2.88 8.70 -1.25
CA ASP A 281 -4.03 9.57 -1.03
C ASP A 281 -4.78 9.22 0.27
N TYR A 282 -4.44 8.11 0.92
CA TYR A 282 -5.01 7.75 2.22
C TYR A 282 -4.26 8.38 3.39
N THR A 283 -5.02 8.81 4.40
CA THR A 283 -4.48 9.36 5.64
C THR A 283 -4.02 8.25 6.58
N TYR A 284 -3.11 8.58 7.51
CA TYR A 284 -2.64 7.63 8.52
C TYR A 284 -3.79 7.09 9.39
N SER A 285 -4.72 7.97 9.77
CA SER A 285 -5.92 7.62 10.53
C SER A 285 -6.82 6.64 9.78
N TYR A 286 -6.94 6.82 8.46
CA TYR A 286 -7.71 5.92 7.61
C TYR A 286 -7.04 4.53 7.52
N ASN A 287 -5.71 4.49 7.32
CA ASN A 287 -4.95 3.24 7.26
C ASN A 287 -5.02 2.46 8.57
N HIS A 288 -4.95 3.16 9.70
CA HIS A 288 -5.14 2.55 11.03
C HIS A 288 -6.55 1.93 11.16
N ASN A 289 -7.58 2.64 10.70
CA ASN A 289 -8.94 2.12 10.68
C ASN A 289 -9.11 0.93 9.75
N ILE A 290 -8.50 0.90 8.56
CA ILE A 290 -8.55 -0.24 7.64
C ILE A 290 -8.11 -1.52 8.36
N LEU A 291 -6.98 -1.47 9.09
CA LEU A 291 -6.48 -2.63 9.84
C LEU A 291 -7.39 -2.98 11.03
N GLY A 292 -7.93 -1.99 11.74
CA GLY A 292 -8.91 -2.21 12.81
C GLY A 292 -10.19 -2.89 12.34
N CYS A 293 -10.71 -2.46 11.19
CA CYS A 293 -11.95 -2.95 10.60
C CYS A 293 -11.87 -4.44 10.23
N ILE A 294 -10.67 -4.99 10.00
CA ILE A 294 -10.49 -6.45 9.81
C ILE A 294 -11.03 -7.21 11.02
N LEU A 295 -10.85 -6.69 12.23
CA LEU A 295 -11.34 -7.28 13.48
C LEU A 295 -12.68 -6.68 13.94
N GLY A 296 -13.34 -5.88 13.09
CA GLY A 296 -14.64 -5.28 13.37
C GLY A 296 -14.62 -4.12 14.36
N ILE A 297 -13.46 -3.47 14.56
CA ILE A 297 -13.34 -2.26 15.40
C ILE A 297 -12.97 -1.08 14.52
N SER A 298 -13.69 0.02 14.67
CA SER A 298 -13.34 1.33 14.10
C SER A 298 -13.21 2.35 15.23
N GLY A 299 -12.40 3.37 15.03
CA GLY A 299 -12.21 4.42 16.02
C GLY A 299 -11.48 5.63 15.45
N SER A 300 -11.47 6.72 16.20
CA SER A 300 -10.83 7.98 15.80
C SER A 300 -9.56 8.27 16.60
N ASN A 301 -9.13 7.32 17.44
CA ASN A 301 -7.94 7.50 18.25
C ASN A 301 -6.68 7.53 17.39
N PRO A 302 -5.78 8.50 17.62
CA PRO A 302 -4.44 8.46 17.05
C PRO A 302 -3.73 7.15 17.42
N PHE A 303 -3.08 6.52 16.45
CA PHE A 303 -2.17 5.42 16.75
C PHE A 303 -1.03 5.93 17.66
N GLY A 304 -0.69 5.15 18.70
CA GLY A 304 0.32 5.57 19.68
C GLY A 304 -0.24 6.29 20.90
N THR A 305 -1.48 6.80 20.87
CA THR A 305 -2.09 7.43 22.05
C THR A 305 -2.88 6.42 22.88
N PHE A 306 -2.18 5.73 23.79
CA PHE A 306 -2.79 4.79 24.72
C PHE A 306 -2.11 4.82 26.10
N ALA A 307 -2.84 4.36 27.12
CA ALA A 307 -2.25 4.14 28.44
C ALA A 307 -1.55 2.77 28.46
N SER A 308 -0.21 2.74 28.48
CA SER A 308 0.60 1.52 28.33
C SER A 308 0.17 0.39 29.25
N GLN A 309 -0.06 0.67 30.54
CA GLN A 309 -0.50 -0.36 31.50
C GLN A 309 -1.89 -0.91 31.16
N LYS A 310 -2.84 -0.04 30.80
CA LYS A 310 -4.20 -0.47 30.44
C LYS A 310 -4.21 -1.31 29.15
N MET A 311 -3.34 -0.98 28.20
CA MET A 311 -3.13 -1.75 26.97
C MET A 311 -2.57 -3.15 27.31
N LEU A 312 -1.53 -3.22 28.14
CA LEU A 312 -0.96 -4.49 28.60
C LEU A 312 -1.98 -5.35 29.34
N ASP A 313 -2.76 -4.76 30.24
CA ASP A 313 -3.83 -5.44 30.99
C ASP A 313 -4.96 -5.95 30.07
N ALA A 314 -5.19 -5.27 28.94
CA ALA A 314 -6.16 -5.72 27.93
C ALA A 314 -5.58 -6.88 27.12
N LEU A 315 -4.37 -6.73 26.59
CA LEU A 315 -3.68 -7.76 25.80
C LEU A 315 -3.47 -9.05 26.61
N SER A 316 -3.20 -8.96 27.91
CA SER A 316 -3.01 -10.14 28.78
C SER A 316 -4.27 -10.99 28.94
N LYS A 317 -5.44 -10.49 28.54
CA LYS A 317 -6.70 -11.25 28.52
C LYS A 317 -6.86 -12.07 27.24
N SER A 318 -6.04 -11.81 26.22
CA SER A 318 -6.10 -12.52 24.94
C SER A 318 -5.30 -13.81 24.95
N PRO A 319 -5.87 -14.93 24.47
CA PRO A 319 -5.15 -16.22 24.40
C PRO A 319 -3.97 -16.20 23.42
N VAL A 320 -3.94 -15.27 22.46
CA VAL A 320 -2.83 -15.12 21.50
C VAL A 320 -1.58 -14.53 22.18
N PHE A 321 -1.75 -13.87 23.32
CA PHE A 321 -0.67 -13.28 24.10
C PHE A 321 -0.34 -14.16 25.30
N SER A 322 0.68 -15.02 25.14
CA SER A 322 1.18 -15.83 26.25
C SER A 322 1.75 -14.95 27.39
N GLY A 323 1.75 -15.45 28.62
CA GLY A 323 2.26 -14.70 29.78
C GLY A 323 3.71 -14.24 29.61
N ASP A 324 4.56 -15.06 28.98
CA ASP A 324 5.94 -14.69 28.69
C ASP A 324 6.06 -13.65 27.56
N THR A 325 5.16 -13.69 26.57
CA THR A 325 5.07 -12.67 25.53
C THR A 325 4.71 -11.32 26.14
N ILE A 326 3.66 -11.27 26.99
CA ILE A 326 3.23 -10.03 27.66
C ILE A 326 4.32 -9.45 28.54
N ARG A 327 5.02 -10.29 29.33
CA ARG A 327 6.11 -9.82 30.22
C ARG A 327 7.26 -9.16 29.49
N LYS A 328 7.51 -9.55 28.23
CA LYS A 328 8.57 -9.01 27.38
C LYS A 328 8.08 -7.91 26.43
N LEU A 329 6.77 -7.66 26.39
CA LEU A 329 6.16 -6.73 25.46
C LEU A 329 6.35 -5.30 25.95
N ASP A 330 7.14 -4.54 25.21
CA ASP A 330 7.20 -3.09 25.33
C ASP A 330 6.27 -2.48 24.28
N VAL A 331 5.07 -2.07 24.73
CA VAL A 331 4.03 -1.51 23.85
C VAL A 331 4.43 -0.17 23.24
N VAL A 332 5.28 0.63 23.92
CA VAL A 332 5.74 1.92 23.40
C VAL A 332 6.74 1.69 22.28
N LYS A 333 7.73 0.83 22.53
CA LYS A 333 8.71 0.44 21.50
C LYS A 333 8.03 -0.22 20.29
N LEU A 334 7.06 -1.09 20.52
CA LEU A 334 6.31 -1.74 19.45
C LEU A 334 5.51 -0.71 18.62
N SER A 335 4.86 0.26 19.27
CA SER A 335 4.15 1.33 18.58
C SER A 335 5.09 2.13 17.67
N ALA A 336 6.28 2.50 18.18
CA ALA A 336 7.28 3.20 17.39
C ALA A 336 7.78 2.37 16.18
N GLU A 337 8.04 1.08 16.36
CA GLU A 337 8.44 0.15 15.28
C GLU A 337 7.36 0.06 14.19
N LEU A 338 6.09 -0.03 14.60
CA LEU A 338 4.96 -0.09 13.68
C LEU A 338 4.78 1.23 12.93
N MET A 339 4.87 2.39 13.58
CA MET A 339 4.80 3.69 12.90
C MET A 339 5.97 3.92 11.94
N GLY A 340 7.15 3.35 12.22
CA GLY A 340 8.30 3.41 11.32
C GLY A 340 8.16 2.53 10.08
N SER A 341 7.27 1.53 10.11
CA SER A 341 7.14 0.51 9.07
C SER A 341 5.78 0.53 8.35
N LEU A 342 4.76 1.15 8.94
CA LEU A 342 3.40 1.25 8.42
C LEU A 342 2.93 2.71 8.47
N PRO A 343 2.19 3.18 7.44
CA PRO A 343 1.61 4.52 7.42
C PRO A 343 0.33 4.57 8.28
N ILE A 344 0.38 4.18 9.56
CA ILE A 344 -0.78 4.14 10.48
C ILE A 344 -0.68 5.14 11.65
N GLY A 345 0.51 5.68 11.88
CA GLY A 345 0.74 6.78 12.81
C GLY A 345 2.01 7.54 12.44
N PHE A 346 2.30 8.60 13.19
CA PHE A 346 3.47 9.44 12.96
C PHE A 346 4.53 9.10 14.01
N PRO A 347 5.71 8.61 13.61
CA PRO A 347 6.82 8.42 14.55
C PRO A 347 7.15 9.72 15.29
N ASP A 348 7.66 9.61 16.52
CA ASP A 348 8.11 10.78 17.28
C ASP A 348 9.16 11.57 16.48
N GLY A 349 9.00 12.89 16.42
CA GLY A 349 9.86 13.79 15.64
C GLY A 349 9.74 13.65 14.11
N HIS A 350 8.78 12.88 13.59
CA HIS A 350 8.62 12.71 12.14
C HIS A 350 8.06 13.97 11.46
N LEU A 351 7.21 14.73 12.18
CA LEU A 351 6.68 16.05 11.85
C LEU A 351 6.01 16.59 13.13
N ASP A 352 6.56 17.64 13.74
CA ASP A 352 6.00 18.26 14.96
C ASP A 352 4.86 19.24 14.63
N LEU A 353 3.90 18.71 13.86
CA LEU A 353 2.68 19.40 13.47
C LEU A 353 1.55 19.16 14.48
N PRO A 354 0.64 20.14 14.66
CA PRO A 354 -0.58 19.95 15.43
C PRO A 354 -1.36 18.73 14.95
N PHE A 355 -1.90 17.95 15.89
CA PHE A 355 -2.61 16.71 15.58
C PHE A 355 -3.79 16.93 14.61
N ASP A 356 -4.57 17.99 14.80
CA ASP A 356 -5.74 18.29 13.97
C ASP A 356 -5.38 18.53 12.50
N VAL A 357 -4.21 19.13 12.23
CA VAL A 357 -3.69 19.28 10.88
C VAL A 357 -3.17 17.92 10.40
N ARG A 358 -2.29 17.32 11.20
CA ARG A 358 -1.53 16.12 10.83
C ARG A 358 -2.43 14.91 10.54
N SER A 359 -3.54 14.76 11.25
CA SER A 359 -4.49 13.64 11.12
C SER A 359 -5.32 13.68 9.83
N LYS A 360 -5.44 14.86 9.20
CA LYS A 360 -6.15 15.07 7.94
C LYS A 360 -5.25 14.95 6.71
N LEU A 361 -3.93 15.05 6.91
CA LEU A 361 -2.98 14.90 5.83
C LEU A 361 -2.92 13.46 5.31
N THR A 362 -2.90 13.33 3.99
CA THR A 362 -2.62 12.06 3.31
C THR A 362 -1.17 11.65 3.51
N TYR A 363 -0.88 10.36 3.38
CA TYR A 363 0.48 9.85 3.47
C TYR A 363 1.41 10.54 2.46
N GLY A 364 0.93 10.78 1.24
CA GLY A 364 1.63 11.53 0.20
C GLY A 364 1.94 12.97 0.61
N GLN A 365 0.93 13.71 1.07
CA GLN A 365 1.11 15.10 1.53
C GLN A 365 2.17 15.21 2.63
N VAL A 366 2.17 14.25 3.57
CA VAL A 366 3.17 14.18 4.66
C VAL A 366 4.59 13.99 4.12
N GLN A 367 4.79 13.13 3.10
CA GLN A 367 6.11 12.96 2.49
C GLN A 367 6.57 14.22 1.75
N ILE A 368 5.66 14.94 1.09
CA ILE A 368 6.00 16.20 0.41
C ILE A 368 6.37 17.27 1.45
N ILE A 369 5.56 17.43 2.51
CA ILE A 369 5.87 18.35 3.63
C ILE A 369 7.23 18.05 4.24
N ARG A 370 7.52 16.78 4.53
CA ARG A 370 8.80 16.37 5.11
C ARG A 370 9.98 16.72 4.20
N THR A 371 9.88 16.40 2.92
CA THR A 371 10.93 16.70 1.93
C THR A 371 11.24 18.19 1.89
N GLU A 372 10.21 19.01 2.02
CA GLU A 372 10.31 20.46 1.86
C GLU A 372 10.78 21.15 3.14
N MET A 373 10.36 20.65 4.30
CA MET A 373 10.98 21.02 5.58
C MET A 373 12.48 20.70 5.60
N LEU A 374 12.88 19.52 5.12
CA LEU A 374 14.30 19.15 5.01
C LEU A 374 15.06 20.11 4.10
N ASN A 375 14.47 20.48 2.95
CA ASN A 375 15.07 21.48 2.04
C ASN A 375 15.19 22.85 2.71
N PHE A 376 14.16 23.29 3.44
CA PHE A 376 14.17 24.56 4.16
C PHE A 376 15.27 24.60 5.24
N TYR A 377 15.36 23.54 6.07
CA TYR A 377 16.35 23.46 7.14
C TYR A 377 17.77 23.23 6.63
N TYR A 378 17.95 22.59 5.47
CA TYR A 378 19.24 22.51 4.82
C TYR A 378 19.82 23.91 4.56
N ASP A 379 18.97 24.85 4.15
CA ASP A 379 19.36 26.24 3.91
C ASP A 379 19.43 27.10 5.17
N HIS A 380 18.69 26.72 6.22
CA HIS A 380 18.50 27.49 7.46
C HIS A 380 18.69 26.64 8.72
N ARG A 381 19.81 25.93 8.84
CA ARG A 381 20.08 24.99 9.95
C ARG A 381 19.87 25.56 11.36
N SER A 382 20.09 26.85 11.56
CA SER A 382 19.86 27.49 12.88
C SER A 382 18.39 27.52 13.30
N LEU A 383 17.46 27.23 12.38
CA LEU A 383 16.01 27.17 12.63
C LEU A 383 15.49 25.74 12.82
N GLU A 384 16.35 24.71 12.70
CA GLU A 384 15.96 23.30 12.80
C GLU A 384 15.62 22.93 14.25
N THR A 385 14.38 23.23 14.63
CA THR A 385 13.81 22.94 15.95
C THR A 385 12.34 22.53 15.79
N PRO A 386 11.85 21.54 16.55
CA PRO A 386 10.44 21.10 16.56
C PRO A 386 9.41 22.23 16.53
N GLU A 387 9.65 23.31 17.29
CA GLU A 387 8.71 24.41 17.44
C GLU A 387 8.52 25.23 16.15
N ASN A 388 9.47 25.13 15.22
CA ASN A 388 9.50 25.85 13.96
C ASN A 388 8.81 25.09 12.82
N ASP A 389 8.55 23.78 12.95
CA ASP A 389 7.92 22.98 11.89
C ASP A 389 6.56 23.57 11.48
N VAL A 390 5.73 23.92 12.45
CA VAL A 390 4.43 24.55 12.16
C VAL A 390 4.58 25.93 11.50
N LEU A 391 5.66 26.67 11.78
CA LEU A 391 5.93 27.97 11.16
C LEU A 391 6.37 27.79 9.72
N VAL A 392 7.27 26.84 9.46
CA VAL A 392 7.71 26.49 8.12
C VAL A 392 6.50 26.08 7.27
N LEU A 393 5.64 25.21 7.81
CA LEU A 393 4.39 24.81 7.15
C LEU A 393 3.51 26.00 6.80
N LEU A 394 3.27 26.92 7.75
CA LEU A 394 2.46 28.11 7.52
C LEU A 394 3.02 29.01 6.42
N THR A 395 4.35 29.11 6.34
CA THR A 395 5.06 29.94 5.35
C THR A 395 5.15 29.34 3.96
N TRP A 396 4.83 28.05 3.82
CA TRP A 396 5.06 27.35 2.57
C TRP A 396 3.91 27.52 1.56
N ASN A 397 4.19 28.24 0.48
CA ASN A 397 3.21 28.68 -0.52
C ASN A 397 2.73 27.58 -1.51
N PRO A 398 3.60 26.65 -1.98
CA PRO A 398 3.23 25.58 -2.93
C PRO A 398 2.27 24.51 -2.39
N ILE A 399 2.07 24.36 -1.08
CA ILE A 399 1.15 23.35 -0.53
C ILE A 399 -0.10 23.97 0.09
N ARG A 400 -0.13 25.28 0.32
CA ARG A 400 -1.32 26.00 0.79
C ARG A 400 -2.58 25.55 0.05
N HIS A 401 -2.60 25.62 -1.27
CA HIS A 401 -3.77 25.21 -2.06
C HIS A 401 -4.18 23.73 -1.93
N ILE A 402 -3.30 22.85 -1.41
CA ILE A 402 -3.57 21.43 -1.18
C ILE A 402 -4.17 21.17 0.22
N ILE A 403 -3.81 21.98 1.22
CA ILE A 403 -4.21 21.80 2.63
C ILE A 403 -4.87 23.05 3.24
N ASP A 404 -5.26 24.02 2.41
CA ASP A 404 -5.74 25.34 2.84
C ASP A 404 -6.99 25.19 3.70
N GLU A 405 -7.92 24.30 3.35
CA GLU A 405 -9.13 24.07 4.14
C GLU A 405 -8.79 23.56 5.56
N ASP A 406 -7.88 22.60 5.67
CA ASP A 406 -7.45 22.05 6.96
C ASP A 406 -6.69 23.09 7.81
N LEU A 407 -5.84 23.89 7.17
CA LEU A 407 -5.12 24.98 7.84
C LEU A 407 -6.05 26.13 8.24
N VAL A 408 -7.04 26.48 7.43
CA VAL A 408 -8.05 27.50 7.75
C VAL A 408 -8.86 27.05 8.97
N GLU A 409 -9.33 25.80 8.97
CA GLU A 409 -10.07 25.25 10.12
C GLU A 409 -9.19 25.23 11.38
N TRP A 410 -7.94 24.77 11.27
CA TRP A 410 -7.02 24.72 12.40
C TRP A 410 -6.62 26.11 12.91
N THR A 411 -6.38 27.10 12.04
CA THR A 411 -6.08 28.49 12.46
C THR A 411 -7.26 29.16 13.15
N ALA A 412 -8.49 28.72 12.90
CA ALA A 412 -9.68 29.13 13.63
C ALA A 412 -9.87 28.39 14.98
N SER A 413 -9.12 27.32 15.24
CA SER A 413 -9.21 26.51 16.47
C SER A 413 -8.53 27.17 17.68
N VAL A 414 -8.76 26.61 18.87
CA VAL A 414 -8.11 27.04 20.11
C VAL A 414 -6.58 26.87 20.03
N ASP A 415 -6.09 25.80 19.40
CA ASP A 415 -4.66 25.55 19.29
C ASP A 415 -4.00 26.47 18.25
N GLY A 416 -4.69 26.77 17.16
CA GLY A 416 -4.28 27.83 16.23
C GLY A 416 -4.15 29.18 16.94
N TRP A 417 -5.16 29.57 17.74
CA TRP A 417 -5.13 30.81 18.51
C TRP A 417 -3.98 30.83 19.54
N ARG A 418 -3.71 29.71 20.22
CA ARG A 418 -2.56 29.58 21.14
C ARG A 418 -1.22 29.77 20.42
N LEU A 419 -1.09 29.24 19.20
CA LEU A 419 0.10 29.50 18.39
C LEU A 419 0.23 30.99 18.10
N TYR A 420 -0.86 31.64 17.66
CA TYR A 420 -0.86 33.08 17.37
C TYR A 420 -0.38 33.90 18.57
N GLU A 421 -0.96 33.68 19.76
CA GLU A 421 -0.54 34.37 20.99
C GLU A 421 0.94 34.11 21.34
N ARG A 422 1.41 32.88 21.13
CA ARG A 422 2.82 32.52 21.34
C ARG A 422 3.74 33.30 20.40
N LEU A 423 3.38 33.43 19.12
CA LEU A 423 4.18 34.15 18.13
C LEU A 423 4.22 35.66 18.41
N ILE A 424 3.09 36.24 18.83
CA ILE A 424 3.03 37.63 19.28
C ILE A 424 4.01 37.88 20.43
N LYS A 425 3.97 37.02 21.47
CA LYS A 425 4.91 37.10 22.60
C LYS A 425 6.35 36.89 22.17
N SER A 426 6.60 35.99 21.22
CA SER A 426 7.94 35.69 20.71
C SER A 426 8.58 36.92 20.06
N ILE A 427 7.81 37.76 19.36
CA ILE A 427 8.32 39.00 18.76
C ILE A 427 8.80 40.00 19.81
N GLN A 428 8.16 40.02 20.99
CA GLN A 428 8.48 40.96 22.07
C GLN A 428 9.78 40.63 22.80
N VAL A 429 10.34 39.44 22.59
CA VAL A 429 11.57 38.97 23.25
C VAL A 429 12.73 38.99 22.27
N SER A 430 13.95 39.18 22.79
CA SER A 430 15.18 39.11 21.99
C SER A 430 15.33 37.71 21.38
N GLN A 431 15.58 37.66 20.07
CA GLN A 431 15.70 36.42 19.30
C GLN A 431 16.68 36.59 18.12
N PRO A 432 17.21 35.50 17.56
CA PRO A 432 18.01 35.54 16.34
C PRO A 432 17.25 36.18 15.18
N LYS A 433 17.98 36.87 14.29
CA LYS A 433 17.40 37.58 13.15
C LYS A 433 16.63 36.63 12.21
N GLU A 434 17.13 35.40 12.03
CA GLU A 434 16.48 34.35 11.25
C GLU A 434 15.13 33.94 11.86
N GLN A 435 15.09 33.78 13.19
CA GLN A 435 13.88 33.42 13.92
C GLN A 435 12.83 34.53 13.84
N LEU A 436 13.25 35.79 13.95
CA LEU A 436 12.36 36.94 13.79
C LEU A 436 11.71 36.95 12.40
N VAL A 437 12.48 36.67 11.34
CA VAL A 437 11.94 36.63 9.97
C VAL A 437 10.96 35.48 9.81
N LEU A 438 11.29 34.28 10.29
CA LEU A 438 10.36 33.13 10.23
C LEU A 438 9.07 33.43 11.01
N THR A 439 9.18 34.02 12.20
CA THR A 439 8.04 34.37 13.05
C THR A 439 7.13 35.40 12.39
N LEU A 440 7.68 36.46 11.80
CA LEU A 440 6.92 37.48 11.07
C LEU A 440 6.27 36.91 9.81
N ALA A 441 7.00 36.09 9.05
CA ALA A 441 6.47 35.42 7.87
C ALA A 441 5.30 34.51 8.26
N ALA A 442 5.44 33.70 9.32
CA ALA A 442 4.41 32.81 9.81
C ALA A 442 3.18 33.57 10.33
N LEU A 443 3.35 34.69 11.04
CA LEU A 443 2.24 35.55 11.49
C LEU A 443 1.47 36.17 10.33
N LEU A 444 2.19 36.72 9.34
CA LEU A 444 1.57 37.22 8.12
C LEU A 444 0.77 36.11 7.41
N CYS A 445 1.38 34.94 7.28
CA CYS A 445 0.79 33.76 6.71
C CYS A 445 -0.43 33.26 7.47
N TYR A 446 -0.41 33.27 8.80
CA TYR A 446 -1.54 32.95 9.67
C TYR A 446 -2.69 33.92 9.44
N GLN A 447 -2.42 35.22 9.40
CA GLN A 447 -3.43 36.26 9.18
C GLN A 447 -4.08 36.19 7.81
N ARG A 448 -3.39 35.62 6.80
CA ARG A 448 -3.95 35.34 5.48
C ARG A 448 -4.88 34.12 5.44
N LEU A 449 -4.70 33.17 6.36
CA LEU A 449 -5.56 31.99 6.50
C LEU A 449 -6.80 32.27 7.34
N PHE A 450 -6.71 33.24 8.26
CA PHE A 450 -7.87 33.66 9.04
C PHE A 450 -8.91 34.32 8.10
N PRO A 451 -10.22 33.98 8.21
CA PRO A 451 -11.24 34.60 7.38
C PRO A 451 -11.18 36.13 7.53
N PRO A 452 -11.14 36.90 6.44
CA PRO A 452 -11.09 38.35 6.52
C PRO A 452 -12.31 38.82 7.32
N SER A 453 -12.07 39.73 8.26
CA SER A 453 -13.19 40.42 8.89
C SER A 453 -13.90 41.21 7.79
N THR A 454 -15.23 41.32 7.84
CA THR A 454 -15.99 42.13 6.87
C THR A 454 -15.64 43.63 6.89
N LEU A 455 -14.68 44.03 7.75
CA LEU A 455 -14.20 45.38 8.03
C LEU A 455 -12.67 45.51 7.88
N ASP A 456 -12.01 44.64 7.09
CA ASP A 456 -10.57 44.77 6.81
C ASP A 456 -10.29 46.14 6.15
N THR A 457 -9.73 47.06 6.92
CA THR A 457 -9.33 48.38 6.47
C THR A 457 -7.86 48.36 6.06
N ASN A 458 -7.54 48.85 4.87
CA ASN A 458 -6.16 48.95 4.38
C ASN A 458 -5.41 50.17 4.93
N HIS A 459 -5.96 50.83 5.96
CA HIS A 459 -5.41 52.06 6.54
C HIS A 459 -5.10 51.86 8.03
N PRO A 460 -4.16 52.64 8.58
CA PRO A 460 -3.90 52.61 10.02
C PRO A 460 -5.13 52.99 10.85
N ILE A 461 -5.35 52.30 11.97
CA ILE A 461 -6.45 52.57 12.90
C ILE A 461 -5.99 53.54 14.00
N LYS A 462 -4.79 53.31 14.54
CA LYS A 462 -4.12 54.15 15.56
C LYS A 462 -3.10 55.09 14.93
N TRP A 463 -3.49 55.79 13.87
CA TRP A 463 -2.69 56.82 13.17
C TRP A 463 -1.49 56.33 12.34
N SER A 464 -0.84 55.23 12.72
CA SER A 464 0.28 54.66 11.96
C SER A 464 0.34 53.13 12.09
N TYR A 465 0.89 52.45 11.08
CA TYR A 465 1.07 50.99 11.13
C TYR A 465 1.97 50.53 12.28
N GLN A 466 2.90 51.37 12.74
CA GLN A 466 3.74 51.06 13.90
C GLN A 466 2.91 51.07 15.20
N ALA A 467 2.03 52.05 15.38
CA ALA A 467 1.15 52.12 16.54
C ALA A 467 0.11 50.99 16.54
N ASP A 468 -0.39 50.60 15.36
CA ASP A 468 -1.24 49.42 15.23
C ASP A 468 -0.49 48.13 15.53
N PHE A 469 0.76 48.01 15.08
CA PHE A 469 1.59 46.85 15.39
C PHE A 469 1.84 46.72 16.89
N ASP A 470 2.19 47.82 17.56
CA ASP A 470 2.36 47.84 19.02
C ASP A 470 1.07 47.45 19.76
N ALA A 471 -0.08 47.95 19.32
CA ALA A 471 -1.37 47.56 19.88
C ALA A 471 -1.67 46.05 19.71
N ILE A 472 -1.38 45.49 18.53
CA ILE A 472 -1.52 44.05 18.27
C ILE A 472 -0.58 43.24 19.17
N LEU A 473 0.66 43.68 19.35
CA LEU A 473 1.62 43.02 20.24
C LEU A 473 1.14 43.03 21.70
N ASN A 474 0.41 44.07 22.11
CA ASN A 474 -0.22 44.17 23.43
C ASN A 474 -1.56 43.42 23.54
N GLY A 475 -1.93 42.63 22.53
CA GLY A 475 -3.10 41.75 22.55
C GLY A 475 -4.38 42.35 21.99
N GLU A 476 -4.34 43.57 21.44
CA GLU A 476 -5.50 44.17 20.79
C GLU A 476 -5.79 43.50 19.44
N ARG A 477 -7.08 43.21 19.18
CA ARG A 477 -7.52 42.70 17.88
C ARG A 477 -7.90 43.86 16.98
N LEU A 478 -7.11 44.09 15.94
CA LEU A 478 -7.35 45.14 14.95
C LEU A 478 -7.78 44.53 13.60
N SER A 479 -8.76 45.14 12.92
CA SER A 479 -9.23 44.65 11.62
C SER A 479 -8.22 44.87 10.49
N ASN A 480 -7.21 45.72 10.69
CA ASN A 480 -6.13 45.93 9.72
C ASN A 480 -4.88 45.07 9.99
N ALA A 481 -4.98 44.06 10.87
CA ALA A 481 -3.82 43.27 11.34
C ALA A 481 -3.01 42.66 10.20
N ARG A 482 -3.67 42.08 9.19
CA ARG A 482 -3.01 41.54 7.99
C ARG A 482 -2.12 42.59 7.33
N THR A 483 -2.67 43.77 7.02
CA THR A 483 -1.96 44.88 6.40
C THR A 483 -0.78 45.33 7.27
N VAL A 484 -0.99 45.44 8.59
CA VAL A 484 0.07 45.80 9.54
C VAL A 484 1.25 44.83 9.46
N PHE A 485 1.01 43.51 9.49
CA PHE A 485 2.08 42.51 9.37
C PHE A 485 2.78 42.55 8.01
N GLU A 486 2.06 42.83 6.91
CA GLU A 486 2.69 43.05 5.59
C GLU A 486 3.67 44.21 5.63
N TYR A 487 3.27 45.36 6.16
CA TYR A 487 4.17 46.52 6.30
C TYR A 487 5.36 46.26 7.21
N MET A 488 5.19 45.49 8.30
CA MET A 488 6.29 45.12 9.17
C MET A 488 7.28 44.18 8.49
N ALA A 489 6.79 43.18 7.74
CA ALA A 489 7.63 42.29 6.95
C ALA A 489 8.42 43.07 5.86
N ILE A 490 7.81 44.04 5.17
CA ILE A 490 8.51 44.93 4.23
C ILE A 490 9.60 45.73 4.95
N SER A 491 9.29 46.26 6.14
CA SER A 491 10.23 47.07 6.92
C SER A 491 11.45 46.25 7.33
N VAL A 492 11.25 45.01 7.79
CA VAL A 492 12.34 44.07 8.10
C VAL A 492 13.12 43.71 6.84
N LEU A 493 12.46 43.44 5.72
CA LEU A 493 13.13 43.16 4.44
C LEU A 493 14.08 44.29 4.03
N ARG A 494 13.65 45.55 4.18
CA ARG A 494 14.50 46.73 3.89
C ARG A 494 15.76 46.79 4.77
N VAL A 495 15.64 46.47 6.06
CA VAL A 495 16.79 46.39 6.97
C VAL A 495 17.72 45.24 6.58
N PHE A 496 17.17 44.09 6.18
CA PHE A 496 18.00 42.98 5.72
C PHE A 496 18.70 43.30 4.37
N CYS A 497 18.11 44.15 3.53
CA CYS A 497 18.73 44.62 2.28
C CYS A 497 20.03 45.40 2.50
N THR A 498 20.19 46.08 3.64
CA THR A 498 21.38 46.89 3.94
C THR A 498 22.50 46.13 4.64
N VAL A 499 22.27 44.87 5.07
CA VAL A 499 23.24 44.07 5.83
C VAL A 499 23.78 42.91 4.99
N ASN A 500 25.12 42.84 4.84
CA ASN A 500 25.79 41.74 4.12
C ASN A 500 25.58 40.40 4.83
N GLY A 501 25.40 39.32 4.05
CA GLY A 501 25.23 37.94 4.56
C GLY A 501 23.79 37.45 4.74
N ASN A 502 22.78 38.26 4.39
CA ASN A 502 21.37 37.95 4.63
C ASN A 502 20.59 37.50 3.36
N GLN A 503 21.27 37.09 2.29
CA GLN A 503 20.63 36.84 0.98
C GLN A 503 19.51 35.81 1.04
N LYS A 504 19.73 34.65 1.67
CA LYS A 504 18.72 33.57 1.73
C LYS A 504 17.44 34.02 2.42
N MET A 505 17.59 34.67 3.57
CA MET A 505 16.45 35.12 4.38
C MET A 505 15.68 36.30 3.76
N ARG A 506 16.39 37.14 2.97
CA ARG A 506 15.75 38.13 2.09
C ARG A 506 14.89 37.49 1.01
N THR A 507 15.45 36.52 0.28
CA THR A 507 14.72 35.81 -0.78
C THR A 507 13.52 35.06 -0.22
N PHE A 508 13.66 34.41 0.93
CA PHE A 508 12.56 33.76 1.63
C PHE A 508 11.43 34.74 1.95
N LEU A 509 11.70 35.81 2.70
CA LEU A 509 10.66 36.76 3.10
C LEU A 509 10.01 37.49 1.92
N ALA A 510 10.79 37.81 0.88
CA ALA A 510 10.27 38.43 -0.33
C ALA A 510 9.31 37.48 -1.10
N SER A 511 9.59 36.17 -1.11
CA SER A 511 8.73 35.17 -1.75
C SER A 511 7.38 35.03 -1.04
N ILE A 512 7.36 35.14 0.29
CA ILE A 512 6.15 35.11 1.13
C ILE A 512 5.26 36.32 0.81
N GLY A 513 5.88 37.49 0.66
CA GLY A 513 5.17 38.73 0.38
C GLY A 513 4.56 38.80 -1.03
N GLY A 514 4.97 37.92 -1.95
CA GLY A 514 4.70 38.09 -3.38
C GLY A 514 5.41 39.32 -3.96
N TRP A 515 6.48 39.77 -3.31
CA TRP A 515 7.24 40.97 -3.68
C TRP A 515 8.42 40.66 -4.62
N ILE A 516 8.56 39.40 -5.03
CA ILE A 516 9.42 38.97 -6.13
C ILE A 516 8.53 38.93 -7.37
N SER A 517 8.68 39.91 -8.26
CA SER A 517 8.29 39.73 -9.67
C SER A 517 9.41 38.98 -10.41
N PRO A 518 9.09 38.15 -11.41
CA PRO A 518 10.07 37.43 -12.23
C PRO A 518 11.08 38.36 -12.91
#